data_AF-D8JQ52-F1
#
_entry.id   AF-D8JQ52-F1
#
_cell.length_a   1.000
_cell.length_b   1.000
_cell.length_c   1.000
_cell.angle_alpha   90.00
_cell.angle_beta   90.00
_cell.angle_gamma   90.00
#
_symmetry.space_group_name_H-M   'P 1'
#
loop_
_entity.id
_entity.type
_entity.pdbx_description
1 polymer ?
#
loop_
_entity_poly.entity_id
_entity_poly.type
_entity_poly.pdbx_seq_one_letter_code
_entity_poly.pdbx_strand_id
1 'polypeptide(L)' 'MTPAEYREAVKALKYTQTEFAELLGAKPRTGQYWASVAVPGPVALIIKLVRVRPELLGVIEDLTGRKRK' A
#
# COMPACT_ATOMS: atom_id res chain seq x y z
N MET A 1 -0.99 10.53 -7.13
CA MET A 1 0.29 9.98 -6.65
C MET A 1 0.96 9.34 -7.85
N THR A 2 2.20 9.68 -8.13
CA THR A 2 2.97 9.07 -9.21
C THR A 2 3.46 7.67 -8.81
N PRO A 3 3.82 6.81 -9.77
CA PRO A 3 4.43 5.52 -9.45
C PRO A 3 5.70 5.64 -8.59
N ALA A 4 6.50 6.69 -8.78
CA ALA A 4 7.68 6.96 -7.96
C ALA A 4 7.31 7.28 -6.51
N GLU A 5 6.35 8.17 -6.30
CA GLU A 5 5.85 8.51 -4.96
C GLU A 5 5.24 7.29 -4.25
N TYR A 6 4.56 6.41 -5.00
CA TYR A 6 4.03 5.15 -4.47
C TYR A 6 5.14 4.23 -3.97
N ARG A 7 6.21 4.04 -4.74
CA ARG A 7 7.36 3.19 -4.35
C ARG A 7 7.98 3.69 -3.04
N GLU A 8 8.24 4.99 -2.94
CA GLU A 8 8.83 5.57 -1.73
C GLU A 8 7.88 5.48 -0.53
N ALA A 9 6.59 5.73 -0.73
CA ALA A 9 5.61 5.64 0.35
C ALA A 9 5.46 4.21 0.88
N VAL A 10 5.36 3.22 -0.02
CA VAL A 10 5.24 1.80 0.37
C VAL A 10 6.51 1.33 1.10
N LYS A 11 7.70 1.73 0.62
CA LYS A 11 8.97 1.47 1.31
C LYS A 11 9.01 2.10 2.70
N ALA A 12 8.53 3.33 2.86
CA ALA A 12 8.46 4.00 4.16
C ALA A 12 7.51 3.29 5.14
N LEU A 13 6.46 2.65 4.63
CA LEU A 13 5.56 1.79 5.41
C LEU A 13 6.16 0.40 5.73
N LYS A 14 7.40 0.13 5.28
CA LYS A 14 8.10 -1.16 5.41
C LYS A 14 7.42 -2.32 4.68
N TYR A 15 6.75 -2.02 3.57
CA TYR A 15 6.21 -3.02 2.66
C TYR A 15 6.99 -3.03 1.35
N THR A 16 7.00 -4.17 0.68
CA THR A 16 7.23 -4.24 -0.76
C THR A 16 5.96 -3.86 -1.52
N GLN A 17 6.11 -3.54 -2.81
CA GLN A 17 4.97 -3.23 -3.68
C GLN A 17 3.97 -4.39 -3.76
N THR A 18 4.49 -5.63 -3.75
CA THR A 18 3.69 -6.86 -3.81
C THR A 18 2.95 -7.07 -2.50
N GLU A 19 3.64 -6.99 -1.35
CA GLU A 19 3.00 -7.18 -0.04
C GLU A 19 1.95 -6.11 0.24
N PHE A 20 2.19 -4.86 -0.17
CA PHE A 20 1.20 -3.79 0.00
C PHE A 20 -0.04 -3.98 -0.88
N ALA A 21 0.12 -4.42 -2.13
CA ALA A 21 -1.02 -4.75 -2.98
C ALA A 21 -1.84 -5.90 -2.39
N GLU A 22 -1.14 -6.92 -1.89
CA GLU A 22 -1.76 -8.05 -1.23
C GLU A 22 -2.46 -7.69 0.09
N LEU A 23 -1.90 -6.76 0.88
CA LEU A 23 -2.55 -6.17 2.06
C LEU A 23 -3.90 -5.55 1.68
N LEU A 24 -3.97 -4.90 0.52
CA LEU A 24 -5.22 -4.31 0.01
C LEU A 24 -6.10 -5.31 -0.76
N GLY A 25 -5.83 -6.61 -0.67
CA GLY A 25 -6.62 -7.66 -1.32
C GLY A 25 -6.39 -7.80 -2.84
N ALA A 26 -5.37 -7.15 -3.39
CA ALA A 26 -5.01 -7.25 -4.80
C ALA A 26 -3.93 -8.34 -5.05
N LYS A 27 -3.76 -8.73 -6.31
CA LYS A 27 -2.72 -9.71 -6.69
C LYS A 27 -1.32 -9.07 -6.66
N PRO A 28 -0.23 -9.83 -6.42
CA PRO A 28 1.14 -9.30 -6.40
C PRO A 28 1.52 -8.48 -7.64
N ARG A 29 1.14 -8.96 -8.83
CA ARG A 29 1.41 -8.30 -10.11
C ARG A 29 0.74 -6.92 -10.19
N THR A 30 -0.38 -6.72 -9.50
CA THR A 30 -1.07 -5.44 -9.44
C THR A 30 -0.23 -4.40 -8.70
N GLY A 31 0.49 -4.79 -7.64
CA GLY A 31 1.42 -3.90 -6.94
C GLY A 31 2.58 -3.41 -7.81
N GLN A 32 3.14 -4.31 -8.62
CA GLN A 32 4.17 -3.98 -9.61
C GLN A 32 3.62 -3.06 -10.72
N TYR A 33 2.37 -3.29 -11.13
CA TYR A 33 1.70 -2.42 -12.10
C TYR A 33 1.50 -1.00 -11.54
N TRP A 34 1.09 -0.84 -10.28
CA TRP A 34 0.98 0.48 -9.66
C TRP A 34 2.32 1.20 -9.55
N ALA A 35 3.38 0.45 -9.31
CA ALA A 35 4.73 0.98 -9.24
C ALA A 35 5.35 1.33 -10.58
N SER A 36 4.77 0.94 -11.72
CA SER A 36 5.35 1.17 -13.05
C SER A 36 4.45 1.97 -13.99
N VAL A 37 3.13 1.84 -13.89
CA VAL A 37 2.17 2.41 -14.83
C VAL A 37 1.36 3.53 -14.18
N ALA A 38 0.47 3.20 -13.25
CA ALA A 38 -0.43 4.17 -12.63
C ALA A 38 -0.95 3.67 -11.29
N VAL A 39 -1.06 4.59 -10.33
CA VAL A 39 -1.59 4.31 -8.99
C VAL A 39 -3.07 4.71 -8.94
N PRO A 40 -3.99 3.77 -8.67
CA PRO A 40 -5.41 4.10 -8.55
C PRO A 40 -5.68 5.12 -7.44
N GLY A 41 -6.67 5.99 -7.65
CA GLY A 41 -7.07 7.02 -6.68
C GLY A 41 -7.31 6.49 -5.27
N PRO A 42 -8.08 5.39 -5.08
CA PRO A 42 -8.30 4.80 -3.75
C PRO A 42 -7.02 4.34 -3.05
N VAL A 43 -6.08 3.73 -3.79
CA VAL A 43 -4.79 3.29 -3.25
C VAL A 43 -3.96 4.50 -2.78
N ALA A 44 -3.92 5.54 -3.61
CA ALA A 44 -3.25 6.79 -3.26
C ALA A 44 -3.88 7.46 -2.02
N LEU A 45 -5.20 7.40 -1.88
CA LEU A 45 -5.92 7.92 -0.71
C LEU A 45 -5.55 7.13 0.56
N ILE A 46 -5.55 5.80 0.51
CA ILE A 46 -5.18 4.95 1.65
C ILE A 46 -3.75 5.27 2.11
N ILE A 47 -2.80 5.37 1.19
CA ILE A 47 -1.41 5.72 1.53
C ILE A 47 -1.34 7.10 2.20
N LYS A 48 -2.09 8.10 1.70
CA LYS A 48 -2.15 9.42 2.32
C LYS A 48 -2.77 9.35 3.72
N LEU A 49 -3.86 8.61 3.89
CA LEU A 49 -4.53 8.44 5.18
C LEU A 49 -3.60 7.82 6.22
N VAL A 50 -2.91 6.72 5.86
CA VAL A 50 -1.95 6.06 6.76
C VAL A 50 -0.77 6.97 7.09
N ARG A 51 -0.31 7.82 6.16
CA ARG A 51 0.76 8.80 6.45
C ARG A 51 0.32 9.89 7.43
N VAL A 52 -0.95 10.28 7.41
CA VAL A 52 -1.52 11.27 8.34
C VAL A 52 -1.87 10.62 9.69
N ARG A 53 -2.34 9.37 9.66
CA ARG A 53 -2.81 8.59 10.81
C ARG A 53 -2.17 7.20 10.79
N PRO A 54 -0.90 7.05 11.25
CA PRO A 54 -0.16 5.80 11.17
C PRO A 54 -0.83 4.61 11.87
N GLU A 55 -1.67 4.88 12.87
CA GLU A 55 -2.45 3.86 13.57
C GLU A 55 -3.42 3.09 12.64
N LEU A 56 -3.85 3.72 11.53
CA LEU A 56 -4.76 3.07 10.57
C LEU A 56 -4.11 1.90 9.85
N LEU A 57 -2.77 1.83 9.79
CA LEU A 57 -2.09 0.68 9.20
C LEU A 57 -2.41 -0.60 9.98
N GLY A 58 -2.39 -0.54 11.31
CA GLY A 58 -2.75 -1.68 12.16
C GLY A 58 -4.20 -2.10 11.98
N VAL A 59 -5.12 -1.13 11.81
CA VAL A 59 -6.52 -1.41 11.52
C VAL A 59 -6.68 -2.14 10.18
N ILE A 60 -5.94 -1.72 9.14
CA ILE A 60 -5.97 -2.39 7.83
C ILE A 60 -5.39 -3.82 7.94
N GLU A 61 -4.27 -3.99 8.64
CA GLU A 61 -3.67 -5.31 8.91
C GLU A 61 -4.66 -6.25 9.61
N ASP A 62 -5.36 -5.78 10.65
CA ASP A 62 -6.35 -6.56 11.39
C ASP A 62 -7.59 -6.91 10.53
N LEU A 63 -8.12 -5.94 9.78
CA LEU A 63 -9.29 -6.16 8.90
C LEU A 63 -8.99 -7.16 7.78
N THR A 64 -7.74 -7.21 7.32
CA THR A 64 -7.31 -8.08 6.21
C THR A 64 -6.79 -9.43 6.72
N GLY A 65 -6.71 -9.63 8.04
CA GLY A 65 -6.13 -10.81 8.67
C GLY A 65 -4.62 -10.97 8.39
N ARG A 66 -3.96 -9.91 7.90
CA ARG A 66 -2.53 -9.93 7.56
C ARG A 66 -1.74 -9.16 8.61
N LYS A 67 -1.22 -9.88 9.60
CA LYS A 67 -0.22 -9.35 10.53
C LYS A 67 1.17 -9.46 9.93
N ARG A 68 2.02 -8.46 10.19
CA ARG A 68 3.46 -8.59 9.94
C ARG A 68 3.99 -9.85 10.62
N LYS A 69 4.67 -10.71 9.86
CA LYS A 69 5.46 -11.81 10.41
C LYS A 69 6.72 -11.27 11.08
#